data_AF-A0A817LGA6-F1
#
_entry.id   AF-A0A817LGA6-F1
#
_cell.length_a   1.000
_cell.length_b   1.000
_cell.length_c   1.000
_cell.angle_alpha   90.00
_cell.angle_beta   90.00
_cell.angle_gamma   90.00
#
_symmetry.space_group_name_H-M   'P 1'
#
loop_
_entity.id
_entity.type
_entity.pdbx_description
1 polymer ?
#
loop_
_entity_poly.entity_id
_entity_poly.type
_entity_poly.pdbx_seq_one_letter_code
_entity_poly.pdbx_strand_id
1 'polypeptide(L)'
;MGLGMLWGNFYYVYMARKLAFKEQRGDIFIGLLICADTLAIISRRHYPAFLLGLMPVVADWAHSTIVASVSAGYSNFTVANVRFSPNVTSMISTFSYQGLVNFSGGSLLLCIVMTAILIYAIDRKFIRAAVWSVIAAVLSLFGVIHASSVGLLIKPTDDGWRFTVAYSMMTVIFGIFHLAQRKNWIKAAAEESNDLSRSV
;
A
#
# COMPACT_ATOMS: atom_id res chain seq x y z
N MET A 1 -10.33 40.35 -21.60
CA MET A 1 -10.61 39.70 -20.30
C MET A 1 -9.72 38.47 -20.00
N GLY A 2 -8.96 37.91 -20.95
CA GLY A 2 -8.15 36.70 -20.69
C GLY A 2 -6.81 36.87 -19.96
N LEU A 3 -6.11 38.00 -20.14
CA LEU A 3 -4.77 38.22 -19.57
C LEU A 3 -4.75 38.34 -18.03
N GLY A 4 -5.76 38.98 -17.44
CA GLY A 4 -5.85 39.14 -15.98
C GLY A 4 -6.14 37.82 -15.25
N MET A 5 -6.95 36.94 -15.84
CA MET A 5 -7.23 35.61 -15.28
C MET A 5 -6.01 34.69 -15.33
N LEU A 6 -5.22 34.76 -16.42
CA LEU A 6 -3.96 34.03 -16.53
C LEU A 6 -2.96 34.48 -15.45
N TRP A 7 -2.79 35.79 -15.25
CA TRP A 7 -1.97 36.35 -14.19
C TRP A 7 -2.41 35.93 -12.79
N GLY A 8 -3.72 35.89 -12.55
CA GLY A 8 -4.28 35.36 -11.29
C GLY A 8 -3.88 33.90 -11.07
N ASN A 9 -4.02 33.04 -12.08
CA ASN A 9 -3.71 31.62 -11.96
C ASN A 9 -2.20 31.38 -11.70
N PHE A 10 -1.33 32.10 -12.40
CA PHE A 10 0.12 32.07 -12.12
C PHE A 10 0.47 32.60 -10.73
N TYR A 11 -0.22 33.64 -10.25
CA TYR A 11 -0.02 34.18 -8.91
C TYR A 11 -0.42 33.18 -7.82
N TYR A 12 -1.54 32.47 -7.99
CA TYR A 12 -1.97 31.42 -7.06
C TYR A 12 -0.97 30.25 -7.02
N VAL A 13 -0.48 29.80 -8.18
CA VAL A 13 0.53 28.73 -8.26
C VAL A 13 1.85 29.17 -7.59
N TYR A 14 2.29 30.41 -7.82
CA TYR A 14 3.48 30.97 -7.18
C TYR A 14 3.32 31.05 -5.66
N MET A 15 2.19 31.56 -5.17
CA MET A 15 1.96 31.72 -3.74
C MET A 15 1.84 30.37 -3.04
N ALA A 16 1.15 29.39 -3.65
CA ALA A 16 1.04 28.02 -3.13
C ALA A 16 2.42 27.36 -3.02
N ARG A 17 3.28 27.51 -4.03
CA ARG A 17 4.65 26.98 -4.00
C ARG A 17 5.50 27.66 -2.93
N LYS A 18 5.38 28.99 -2.78
CA LYS A 18 6.10 29.76 -1.75
C LYS A 18 5.68 29.37 -0.34
N LEU A 19 4.38 29.10 -0.11
CA LEU A 19 3.86 28.62 1.16
C LEU A 19 4.36 27.20 1.45
N ALA A 20 4.36 26.30 0.46
CA ALA A 20 4.89 24.93 0.63
C ALA A 20 6.38 24.90 1.01
N PHE A 21 7.20 25.79 0.43
CA PHE A 21 8.61 25.95 0.81
C PHE A 21 8.77 26.57 2.21
N LYS A 22 7.94 27.55 2.56
CA LYS A 22 7.98 28.20 3.88
C LYS A 22 7.58 27.24 5.01
N GLU A 23 6.67 26.32 4.74
CA GLU A 23 6.21 25.32 5.71
C GLU A 23 6.99 24.00 5.69
N GLN A 24 7.99 23.84 4.80
CA GLN A 24 8.72 22.58 4.59
C GLN A 24 7.80 21.37 4.29
N ARG A 25 6.61 21.58 3.69
CA ARG A 25 5.61 20.53 3.41
C ARG A 25 5.48 20.17 1.91
N GLY A 26 6.51 20.44 1.11
CA GLY A 26 6.49 20.21 -0.35
C GLY A 26 6.06 18.80 -0.74
N ASP A 27 6.50 17.79 0.02
CA ASP A 27 6.31 16.38 -0.31
C ASP A 27 4.85 15.93 -0.23
N ILE A 28 4.08 16.48 0.72
CA ILE A 28 2.65 16.17 0.88
C ILE A 28 1.85 16.72 -0.30
N PHE A 29 2.18 17.93 -0.76
CA PHE A 29 1.52 18.52 -1.93
C PHE A 29 1.78 17.71 -3.19
N ILE A 30 3.02 17.27 -3.40
CA ILE A 30 3.40 16.43 -4.56
C ILE A 30 2.66 15.08 -4.48
N GLY A 31 2.64 14.44 -3.31
CA GLY A 31 1.93 13.17 -3.11
C GLY A 31 0.42 13.29 -3.36
N LEU A 32 -0.23 14.33 -2.82
CA LEU A 32 -1.64 14.59 -3.05
C LEU A 32 -1.94 14.92 -4.52
N LEU A 33 -1.07 15.67 -5.19
CA LEU A 33 -1.20 15.97 -6.61
C LEU A 33 -1.13 14.71 -7.47
N ILE A 34 -0.13 13.84 -7.23
CA ILE A 34 -0.01 12.55 -7.95
C ILE A 34 -1.25 11.68 -7.73
N CYS A 35 -1.79 11.66 -6.50
CA CYS A 35 -3.04 10.94 -6.22
C CYS A 35 -4.24 11.54 -6.96
N ALA A 36 -4.34 12.86 -7.00
CA ALA A 36 -5.41 13.57 -7.72
C ALA A 36 -5.33 13.31 -9.24
N ASP A 37 -4.14 13.40 -9.82
CA ASP A 37 -3.89 13.12 -11.24
C ASP A 37 -4.21 11.66 -11.58
N THR A 38 -3.80 10.72 -10.70
CA THR A 38 -4.13 9.30 -10.88
C THR A 38 -5.64 9.07 -10.83
N LEU A 39 -6.34 9.64 -9.85
CA LEU A 39 -7.79 9.53 -9.71
C LEU A 39 -8.56 10.19 -10.87
N ALA A 40 -7.98 11.22 -11.51
CA ALA A 40 -8.57 11.86 -12.68
C ALA A 40 -8.52 10.96 -13.94
N ILE A 41 -7.53 10.06 -14.02
CA ILE A 41 -7.31 9.21 -15.20
C ILE A 41 -7.93 7.81 -15.03
N ILE A 42 -7.97 7.27 -13.82
CA ILE A 42 -8.53 5.92 -13.58
C ILE A 42 -10.06 5.93 -13.52
N SER A 43 -10.67 4.79 -13.84
CA SER A 43 -12.12 4.64 -13.74
C SER A 43 -12.59 4.72 -12.28
N ARG A 44 -13.78 5.31 -12.06
CA ARG A 44 -14.41 5.40 -10.72
C ARG A 44 -14.58 4.04 -10.03
N ARG A 45 -14.68 2.98 -10.83
CA ARG A 45 -14.77 1.61 -10.35
C ARG A 45 -13.52 1.14 -9.63
N HIS A 46 -12.34 1.68 -9.94
CA HIS A 46 -11.06 1.28 -9.36
C HIS A 46 -10.64 2.12 -8.15
N TYR A 47 -11.42 3.15 -7.77
CA TYR A 47 -11.11 4.00 -6.60
C TYR A 47 -10.91 3.20 -5.30
N PRO A 48 -11.71 2.17 -4.98
CA PRO A 48 -11.48 1.38 -3.76
C PRO A 48 -10.14 0.63 -3.78
N ALA A 49 -9.71 0.12 -4.95
CA ALA A 49 -8.43 -0.57 -5.07
C ALA A 49 -7.25 0.40 -4.90
N PHE A 50 -7.35 1.60 -5.46
CA PHE A 50 -6.37 2.66 -5.26
C PHE A 50 -6.22 3.03 -3.78
N LEU A 51 -7.32 3.29 -3.08
CA LEU A 51 -7.30 3.67 -1.66
C LEU A 51 -6.75 2.55 -0.76
N LEU A 52 -7.17 1.31 -0.99
CA LEU A 52 -6.64 0.16 -0.24
C LEU A 52 -5.16 -0.10 -0.58
N GLY A 53 -4.76 0.17 -1.81
CA GLY A 53 -3.39 0.10 -2.29
C GLY A 53 -2.44 1.03 -1.56
N LEU A 54 -2.91 2.16 -1.04
CA LEU A 54 -2.08 3.12 -0.29
C LEU A 54 -1.84 2.71 1.17
N MET A 55 -2.63 1.78 1.70
CA MET A 55 -2.59 1.40 3.12
C MET A 55 -1.22 0.89 3.62
N PRO A 56 -0.47 0.07 2.86
CA PRO A 56 0.85 -0.38 3.30
C PRO A 56 1.86 0.75 3.50
N VAL A 57 1.86 1.79 2.66
CA VAL A 57 2.74 2.96 2.84
C VAL A 57 2.36 3.74 4.10
N VAL A 58 1.07 3.90 4.36
CA VAL A 58 0.60 4.57 5.59
C VAL A 58 1.02 3.78 6.83
N ALA A 59 0.93 2.45 6.77
CA ALA A 59 1.37 1.57 7.85
C ALA A 59 2.87 1.62 8.09
N ASP A 60 3.68 1.72 7.04
CA ASP A 60 5.13 1.88 7.11
C ASP A 60 5.56 3.21 7.73
N TRP A 61 4.90 4.30 7.34
CA TRP A 61 5.07 5.59 8.00
C TRP A 61 4.70 5.54 9.50
N ALA A 62 3.58 4.91 9.85
CA ALA A 62 3.16 4.76 11.24
C ALA A 62 4.15 3.91 12.05
N HIS A 63 4.57 2.77 11.49
CA HIS A 63 5.54 1.87 12.09
C HIS A 63 6.89 2.56 12.35
N SER A 64 7.45 3.22 11.34
CA SER A 64 8.73 3.93 11.45
C SER A 64 8.68 5.09 12.45
N THR A 65 7.57 5.83 12.50
CA THR A 65 7.37 6.91 13.48
C THR A 65 7.34 6.38 14.91
N ILE A 66 6.64 5.27 15.15
CA ILE A 66 6.62 4.61 16.47
C ILE A 66 8.03 4.19 16.87
N VAL A 67 8.75 3.50 15.98
CA VAL A 67 10.13 3.02 16.26
C VAL A 67 11.07 4.19 16.55
N ALA A 68 11.03 5.26 15.76
CA ALA A 68 11.85 6.45 15.97
C ALA A 68 11.53 7.14 17.31
N SER A 69 10.24 7.28 17.65
CA SER A 69 9.80 7.91 18.89
C SER A 69 10.22 7.12 20.12
N VAL A 70 10.06 5.78 20.06
CA VAL A 70 10.55 4.87 21.09
C VAL A 70 12.06 5.05 21.24
N SER A 71 12.83 4.90 20.16
CA SER A 71 14.29 5.03 20.19
C SER A 71 14.77 6.35 20.80
N ALA A 72 14.14 7.47 20.47
CA ALA A 72 14.48 8.79 21.01
C ALA A 72 14.13 8.93 22.51
N GLY A 73 13.04 8.30 22.96
CA GLY A 73 12.69 8.23 24.38
C GLY A 73 13.74 7.47 25.19
N TYR A 74 14.25 6.36 24.65
CA TYR A 74 15.26 5.52 25.32
C TYR A 74 16.64 6.16 25.39
N SER A 75 17.05 6.94 24.38
CA SER A 75 18.36 7.61 24.39
C SER A 75 18.54 8.61 25.53
N ASN A 76 17.45 9.06 26.16
CA ASN A 76 17.48 10.03 27.27
C ASN A 76 17.66 9.36 28.65
N PHE A 77 17.55 8.04 28.76
CA PHE A 77 17.70 7.32 30.03
C PHE A 77 19.09 6.69 30.15
N THR A 78 20.09 7.48 30.53
CA THR A 78 21.45 7.00 30.84
C THR A 78 21.60 6.72 32.33
N VAL A 79 20.92 5.71 32.86
CA VAL A 79 21.24 5.20 34.20
C VAL A 79 22.33 4.15 34.07
N ALA A 80 23.49 4.39 34.68
CA ALA A 80 24.57 3.41 34.73
C ALA A 80 24.01 2.08 35.29
N ASN A 81 24.23 0.99 34.55
CA ASN A 81 23.81 -0.39 34.87
C ASN A 81 22.34 -0.77 34.65
N VAL A 82 21.49 0.08 34.05
CA VAL A 82 20.17 -0.34 33.56
C VAL A 82 20.25 -0.62 32.06
N ARG A 83 20.29 -1.90 31.68
CA ARG A 83 20.19 -2.32 30.28
C ARG A 83 18.72 -2.47 29.92
N PHE A 84 18.17 -1.52 29.17
CA PHE A 84 16.84 -1.68 28.58
C PHE A 84 16.86 -2.77 27.51
N SER A 85 15.85 -3.65 27.51
CA SER A 85 15.70 -4.69 26.49
C SER A 85 15.62 -4.04 25.10
N PRO A 86 16.35 -4.53 24.09
CA PRO A 86 16.36 -3.95 22.74
C PRO A 86 15.01 -4.04 22.00
N ASN A 87 14.00 -4.70 22.58
CA ASN A 87 12.72 -4.97 21.91
C ASN A 87 11.52 -4.39 22.67
N VAL A 88 11.62 -3.16 23.17
CA VAL A 88 10.53 -2.49 23.91
C VAL A 88 9.23 -2.42 23.10
N THR A 89 9.34 -2.33 21.77
CA THR A 89 8.17 -2.31 20.89
C THR A 89 7.32 -3.58 21.01
N SER A 90 7.89 -4.71 21.46
CA SER A 90 7.13 -5.94 21.77
C SER A 90 6.21 -5.80 22.99
N MET A 91 6.36 -4.74 23.80
CA MET A 91 5.49 -4.44 24.94
C MET A 91 4.24 -3.65 24.52
N ILE A 92 4.15 -3.19 23.27
CA ILE A 92 2.96 -2.50 22.76
C ILE A 92 1.83 -3.52 22.62
N SER A 93 0.89 -3.51 23.56
CA SER A 93 -0.24 -4.45 23.61
C SER A 93 -1.60 -3.82 23.30
N THR A 94 -1.67 -2.49 23.18
CA THR A 94 -2.93 -1.76 22.93
C THR A 94 -3.52 -2.06 21.54
N PHE A 95 -2.67 -2.46 20.59
CA PHE A 95 -3.06 -2.88 19.24
C PHE A 95 -2.08 -3.95 18.73
N SER A 96 -2.42 -4.57 17.58
CA SER A 96 -1.55 -5.58 16.95
C SER A 96 -0.31 -4.94 16.32
N TYR A 97 0.74 -4.74 17.12
CA TYR A 97 2.01 -4.20 16.62
C TYR A 97 2.67 -5.14 15.60
N GLN A 98 2.64 -6.46 15.82
CA GLN A 98 3.16 -7.41 14.85
C GLN A 98 2.41 -7.36 13.51
N GLY A 99 1.08 -7.15 13.55
CA GLY A 99 0.29 -6.94 12.34
C GLY A 99 0.75 -5.70 11.58
N LEU A 100 1.06 -4.61 12.30
CA LEU A 100 1.59 -3.38 11.70
C LEU A 100 2.99 -3.60 11.10
N VAL A 101 3.89 -4.29 11.79
CA VAL A 101 5.23 -4.67 11.30
C VAL A 101 5.14 -5.49 10.02
N ASN A 102 4.28 -6.51 10.01
CA ASN A 102 4.12 -7.36 8.84
C ASN A 102 3.41 -6.61 7.70
N PHE A 103 2.57 -5.63 7.98
CA PHE A 103 1.87 -4.87 6.94
C PHE A 103 2.74 -3.75 6.35
N SER A 104 3.73 -3.24 7.09
CA SER A 104 4.73 -2.29 6.59
C SER A 104 5.87 -2.94 5.81
N GLY A 105 6.19 -4.21 6.06
CA GLY A 105 7.28 -4.93 5.39
C GLY A 105 7.14 -4.94 3.87
N GLY A 106 8.07 -4.28 3.16
CA GLY A 106 8.05 -4.18 1.71
C GLY A 106 6.94 -3.27 1.15
N SER A 107 6.50 -2.27 1.93
CA SER A 107 5.35 -1.39 1.68
C SER A 107 5.15 -0.99 0.22
N LEU A 108 6.17 -0.42 -0.44
CA LEU A 108 6.06 0.04 -1.83
C LEU A 108 5.70 -1.08 -2.82
N LEU A 109 6.35 -2.24 -2.70
CA LEU A 109 6.07 -3.39 -3.57
C LEU A 109 4.72 -4.01 -3.21
N LEU A 110 4.41 -4.09 -1.92
CA LEU A 110 3.14 -4.60 -1.42
C LEU A 110 1.96 -3.76 -1.93
N CYS A 111 2.08 -2.43 -1.97
CA CYS A 111 1.08 -1.54 -2.57
C CYS A 111 0.77 -1.92 -4.02
N ILE A 112 1.80 -2.13 -4.84
CA ILE A 112 1.66 -2.46 -6.27
C ILE A 112 0.93 -3.80 -6.42
N VAL A 113 1.41 -4.83 -5.72
CA VAL A 113 0.86 -6.19 -5.79
C VAL A 113 -0.59 -6.22 -5.29
N MET A 114 -0.85 -5.60 -4.14
CA MET A 114 -2.19 -5.54 -3.54
C MET A 114 -3.17 -4.77 -4.43
N THR A 115 -2.75 -3.63 -5.00
CA THR A 115 -3.57 -2.85 -5.94
C THR A 115 -3.87 -3.67 -7.20
N ALA A 116 -2.88 -4.36 -7.76
CA ALA A 116 -3.07 -5.19 -8.95
C ALA A 116 -4.07 -6.33 -8.71
N ILE A 117 -3.93 -7.06 -7.59
CA ILE A 117 -4.87 -8.11 -7.19
C ILE A 117 -6.29 -7.53 -7.09
N LEU A 118 -6.46 -6.40 -6.41
CA LEU A 118 -7.77 -5.78 -6.20
C LEU A 118 -8.39 -5.27 -7.51
N ILE A 119 -7.63 -4.63 -8.39
CA ILE A 119 -8.12 -4.18 -9.71
C ILE A 119 -8.62 -5.39 -10.51
N TYR A 120 -7.83 -6.47 -10.62
CA TYR A 120 -8.25 -7.65 -11.38
C TYR A 120 -9.40 -8.40 -10.73
N ALA A 121 -9.50 -8.40 -9.40
CA ALA A 121 -10.64 -8.95 -8.67
C ALA A 121 -11.91 -8.13 -8.95
N ILE A 122 -11.83 -6.80 -8.88
CA ILE A 122 -12.93 -5.88 -9.20
C ILE A 122 -13.39 -6.08 -10.64
N ASP A 123 -12.45 -6.18 -11.59
CA ASP A 123 -12.74 -6.43 -13.01
C ASP A 123 -13.25 -7.85 -13.30
N ARG A 124 -13.26 -8.76 -12.31
CA ARG A 124 -13.58 -10.18 -12.49
C ARG A 124 -12.69 -10.86 -13.53
N LYS A 125 -11.43 -10.43 -13.63
CA LYS A 125 -10.36 -11.03 -14.45
C LYS A 125 -9.55 -11.99 -13.56
N PHE A 126 -10.22 -13.03 -13.06
CA PHE A 126 -9.72 -13.85 -11.96
C PHE A 126 -8.39 -14.57 -12.24
N ILE A 127 -8.11 -14.98 -13.49
CA ILE A 127 -6.80 -15.56 -13.83
C ILE A 127 -5.67 -14.55 -13.62
N ARG A 128 -5.86 -13.27 -13.96
CA ARG A 128 -4.84 -12.25 -13.74
C ARG A 128 -4.67 -11.99 -12.23
N ALA A 129 -5.76 -11.95 -11.47
CA ALA A 129 -5.71 -11.84 -10.02
C ALA A 129 -4.99 -13.04 -9.36
N ALA A 130 -5.21 -14.26 -9.88
CA ALA A 130 -4.53 -15.47 -9.43
C ALA A 130 -3.02 -15.40 -9.70
N VAL A 131 -2.59 -14.98 -10.90
CA VAL A 131 -1.17 -14.79 -11.23
C VAL A 131 -0.50 -13.80 -10.28
N TRP A 132 -1.14 -12.65 -10.03
CA TRP A 132 -0.61 -11.68 -9.07
C TRP A 132 -0.59 -12.21 -7.63
N SER A 133 -1.53 -13.07 -7.25
CA SER A 133 -1.51 -13.76 -5.95
C SER A 133 -0.36 -14.75 -5.84
N VAL A 134 -0.04 -15.49 -6.91
CA VAL A 134 1.14 -16.38 -6.94
C VAL A 134 2.43 -15.57 -6.82
N ILE A 135 2.55 -14.45 -7.54
CA ILE A 135 3.70 -13.54 -7.41
C ILE A 135 3.83 -13.05 -5.96
N ALA A 136 2.72 -12.64 -5.33
CA ALA A 136 2.70 -12.24 -3.93
C ALA A 136 3.16 -13.36 -2.98
N ALA A 137 2.72 -14.59 -3.22
CA ALA A 137 3.13 -15.76 -2.44
C ALA A 137 4.66 -15.98 -2.53
N VAL A 138 5.23 -15.90 -3.73
CA VAL A 138 6.68 -16.05 -3.94
C VAL A 138 7.45 -14.90 -3.26
N LEU A 139 7.02 -13.66 -3.46
CA LEU A 139 7.67 -12.50 -2.84
C LEU A 139 7.64 -12.57 -1.30
N SER A 140 6.55 -13.11 -0.74
CA SER A 140 6.43 -13.23 0.71
C SER A 140 7.26 -14.39 1.27
N LEU A 141 7.42 -15.49 0.53
CA LEU A 141 8.29 -16.60 0.91
C LEU A 141 9.75 -16.17 1.05
N PHE A 142 10.20 -15.28 0.17
CA PHE A 142 11.54 -14.69 0.20
C PHE A 142 11.66 -13.48 1.15
N GLY A 143 10.59 -13.10 1.84
CA GLY A 143 10.59 -11.96 2.75
C GLY A 143 10.74 -10.59 2.08
N VAL A 144 10.48 -10.50 0.76
CA VAL A 144 10.50 -9.21 0.03
C VAL A 144 9.28 -8.37 0.42
N ILE A 145 8.15 -9.03 0.69
CA ILE A 145 6.94 -8.42 1.26
C ILE A 145 6.54 -9.14 2.55
N HIS A 146 5.92 -8.41 3.46
CA HIS A 146 5.44 -8.86 4.77
C HIS A 146 6.49 -9.34 5.79
N ALA A 147 7.76 -9.04 5.57
CA ALA A 147 8.83 -9.38 6.50
C ALA A 147 9.81 -8.22 6.68
N SER A 148 10.54 -8.25 7.79
CA SER A 148 11.59 -7.27 8.13
C SER A 148 12.95 -7.59 7.52
N SER A 149 13.12 -8.79 6.96
CA SER A 149 14.37 -9.24 6.36
C SER A 149 14.10 -10.15 5.16
N VAL A 150 15.02 -10.09 4.19
CA VAL A 150 14.98 -10.93 3.00
C VAL A 150 15.70 -12.25 3.29
N GLY A 151 15.08 -13.35 2.90
CA GLY A 151 15.60 -14.70 3.13
C GLY A 151 14.55 -15.76 2.86
N LEU A 152 14.92 -17.03 2.91
CA LEU A 152 13.95 -18.12 2.76
C LEU A 152 13.22 -18.35 4.10
N LEU A 153 12.04 -17.75 4.24
CA LEU A 153 11.30 -17.63 5.51
C LEU A 153 10.30 -18.77 5.72
N ILE A 154 10.79 -19.97 6.01
CA ILE A 154 9.97 -21.20 6.14
C ILE A 154 9.79 -21.63 7.60
N LYS A 155 10.59 -21.11 8.53
CA LYS A 155 10.52 -21.60 9.92
C LYS A 155 9.21 -21.15 10.57
N PRO A 156 8.68 -21.91 11.55
CA PRO A 156 7.47 -21.52 12.27
C PRO A 156 7.54 -20.14 12.93
N THR A 157 8.75 -19.69 13.27
CA THR A 157 9.05 -18.37 13.86
C THR A 157 9.04 -17.24 12.85
N ASP A 158 9.11 -17.53 11.55
CA ASP A 158 9.21 -16.53 10.49
C ASP A 158 7.81 -16.09 10.03
N ASP A 159 7.72 -14.86 9.54
CA ASP A 159 6.44 -14.32 9.05
C ASP A 159 6.11 -14.76 7.61
N GLY A 160 7.11 -14.95 6.75
CA GLY A 160 6.94 -15.13 5.30
C GLY A 160 6.10 -16.35 4.87
N TRP A 161 6.26 -17.51 5.53
CA TRP A 161 5.48 -18.71 5.18
C TRP A 161 3.97 -18.53 5.39
N ARG A 162 3.57 -17.76 6.42
CA ARG A 162 2.14 -17.55 6.75
C ARG A 162 1.43 -16.79 5.64
N PHE A 163 2.08 -15.74 5.13
CA PHE A 163 1.59 -14.94 4.02
C PHE A 163 1.67 -15.69 2.69
N THR A 164 2.70 -16.51 2.49
CA THR A 164 2.78 -17.43 1.34
C THR A 164 1.57 -18.36 1.27
N VAL A 165 1.18 -18.94 2.40
CA VAL A 165 -0.04 -19.77 2.50
C VAL A 165 -1.29 -18.94 2.22
N ALA A 166 -1.41 -17.74 2.80
CA ALA A 166 -2.56 -16.87 2.58
C ALA A 166 -2.75 -16.51 1.09
N TYR A 167 -1.68 -16.14 0.40
CA TYR A 167 -1.74 -15.83 -1.03
C TYR A 167 -1.94 -17.08 -1.91
N SER A 168 -1.45 -18.24 -1.47
CA SER A 168 -1.75 -19.51 -2.12
C SER A 168 -3.25 -19.85 -2.01
N MET A 169 -3.86 -19.64 -0.83
CA MET A 169 -5.31 -19.77 -0.66
C MET A 169 -6.08 -18.78 -1.52
N MET A 170 -5.63 -17.52 -1.62
CA MET A 170 -6.22 -16.51 -2.49
C MET A 170 -6.16 -16.93 -3.96
N THR A 171 -5.04 -17.52 -4.40
CA THR A 171 -4.89 -18.10 -5.75
C THR A 171 -5.93 -19.18 -6.03
N VAL A 172 -6.16 -20.08 -5.07
CA VAL A 172 -7.19 -21.13 -5.17
C VAL A 172 -8.59 -20.52 -5.27
N ILE A 173 -8.90 -19.50 -4.45
CA ILE A 173 -10.20 -18.81 -4.49
C ILE A 173 -10.43 -18.17 -5.87
N PHE A 174 -9.44 -17.49 -6.43
CA PHE A 174 -9.56 -16.93 -7.79
C PHE A 174 -9.67 -18.02 -8.86
N GLY A 175 -9.00 -19.17 -8.69
CA GLY A 175 -9.20 -20.34 -9.53
C GLY A 175 -10.65 -20.84 -9.49
N ILE A 176 -11.25 -20.93 -8.31
CA ILE A 176 -12.66 -21.31 -8.13
C ILE A 176 -13.59 -20.29 -8.81
N PHE A 177 -13.34 -18.99 -8.64
CA PHE A 177 -14.13 -17.94 -9.28
C PHE A 177 -14.03 -17.97 -10.81
N HIS A 178 -12.84 -18.27 -11.35
CA HIS A 178 -12.67 -18.48 -12.79
C HIS A 178 -13.49 -19.67 -13.30
N LEU A 179 -13.51 -20.78 -12.56
CA LEU A 179 -14.33 -21.94 -12.92
C LEU A 179 -15.84 -21.64 -12.81
N ALA A 180 -16.26 -20.92 -11.77
CA ALA A 180 -17.63 -20.46 -11.60
C ALA A 180 -18.07 -19.50 -12.71
N GLN A 181 -17.15 -18.65 -13.19
CA GLN A 181 -17.38 -17.77 -14.34
C GLN A 181 -17.56 -18.57 -15.64
N ARG A 182 -16.77 -19.63 -15.87
CA ARG A 182 -16.96 -20.54 -17.02
C ARG A 182 -18.30 -21.29 -17.00
N LYS A 183 -18.84 -21.56 -15.81
CA LYS A 183 -20.16 -22.16 -15.61
C LYS A 183 -21.32 -21.14 -15.65
N ASN A 184 -21.03 -19.88 -15.99
CA ASN A 184 -21.99 -18.77 -16.00
C ASN A 184 -22.66 -18.45 -14.64
N TRP A 185 -22.04 -18.86 -13.52
CA TRP A 185 -22.52 -18.50 -12.18
C TRP A 185 -22.12 -17.08 -11.77
N ILE A 186 -21.05 -16.57 -12.37
CA ILE A 186 -20.53 -15.22 -12.13
C ILE A 186 -20.55 -14.45 -13.45
N LYS A 187 -20.87 -13.15 -13.37
CA LYS A 187 -20.84 -12.25 -14.53
C LYS A 187 -19.48 -12.30 -15.24
N ALA A 188 -19.52 -12.12 -16.56
CA ALA A 188 -18.32 -12.02 -17.37
C ALA A 188 -17.39 -10.89 -16.88
N ALA A 189 -16.11 -11.00 -17.28
CA ALA A 189 -15.12 -9.99 -16.98
C ALA A 189 -15.62 -8.62 -17.43
N ALA A 190 -15.28 -7.60 -16.65
CA ALA A 190 -15.54 -6.24 -17.06
C ALA A 190 -14.82 -5.96 -18.37
N GLU A 191 -15.58 -5.56 -19.38
CA GLU A 191 -15.01 -4.88 -20.53
C GLU A 191 -14.49 -3.53 -20.05
N GLU A 192 -13.35 -3.13 -20.60
CA GLU A 192 -12.79 -1.81 -20.38
C GLU A 192 -13.81 -0.81 -20.94
N SER A 193 -14.46 -0.03 -20.06
CA SER A 193 -15.36 0.99 -20.56
C SER A 193 -14.51 1.99 -21.33
N ASN A 194 -14.91 2.26 -22.58
CA ASN A 194 -14.29 3.27 -23.44
C ASN A 194 -14.65 4.70 -22.93
N ASP A 195 -14.62 4.90 -21.61
CA ASP A 195 -15.11 6.10 -20.91
C ASP A 195 -14.19 7.31 -21.08
N LEU A 196 -13.01 7.14 -21.70
CA LEU A 196 -12.18 8.27 -22.16
C LEU A 196 -12.90 9.10 -23.25
N SER A 197 -13.96 8.58 -23.88
CA SER A 197 -14.78 9.33 -24.83
C SER A 197 -15.93 10.11 -24.20
N ARG A 198 -16.15 10.01 -22.88
CA ARG A 198 -17.27 10.66 -22.16
C ARG A 198 -16.82 11.80 -21.25
N SER A 199 -15.52 12.10 -21.22
CA SER A 199 -14.93 13.17 -20.44
C SER A 199 -14.49 14.39 -21.28
N VAL A 200 -15.11 14.59 -22.46
CA VAL A 200 -14.99 15.82 -23.26
C VAL A 200 -16.37 16.45 -23.43
#